data_AF-E9F8A1-F1
#
_entry.id   AF-E9F8A1-F1
#
_cell.length_a   1.000
_cell.length_b   1.000
_cell.length_c   1.000
_cell.angle_alpha   90.00
_cell.angle_beta   90.00
_cell.angle_gamma   90.00
#
_symmetry.space_group_name_H-M   'P 1'
#
loop_
_entity.id
_entity.type
_entity.pdbx_description
1 polymer ?
#
loop_
_entity_poly.entity_id
_entity_poly.type
_entity_poly.pdbx_seq_one_letter_code
_entity_poly.pdbx_strand_id
1 'polypeptide(L)'
;MQLTNLFVLASVALGAMAQYDDGFYNEAAYEGAFDDSTYATEVVGYPILAKNGIGLTQRRLSHMEEMEKNRFFHLNTVKCLIPPWYIGLISAYVPKTFLFPTDITEPTGEARELCSISRLHTRTTPNMVTNQELNDRREPGCSVVLADKKYFHVGNWFMKRTLREHEWQSVFGTILIVPRRTYPQQWKNDAAILRFLRKETNIPLPPAECTFEDDGAFYFQSQYVDGIRMEKLAQQDKEVVMKEIEQHVTTLQALRSDLPGVPGESLLCPPGRVTGIYWKVNSCWRPREKGEYVFCHNNLREHNVIVDPETLKIQAIINWEFGGFWPAWFERPFWKRRGPSMAVEGEEDNVERCRDWLMNHCDEVEIPLGGEEPTSGQGRP
;
A
#
# COMPACT_ATOMS: atom_id res chain seq x y z
N MET A 1 13.91 0.61 -34.39
CA MET A 1 14.80 -0.37 -33.71
C MET A 1 15.69 0.41 -32.77
N GLN A 2 15.62 0.29 -31.45
CA GLN A 2 15.07 -0.73 -30.53
C GLN A 2 14.81 -0.01 -29.19
N LEU A 3 13.62 0.18 -28.59
CA LEU A 3 12.31 -0.49 -28.55
C LEU A 3 12.29 -1.94 -28.04
N THR A 4 13.39 -2.69 -28.12
CA THR A 4 13.49 -3.99 -27.40
C THR A 4 13.83 -3.81 -25.92
N ASN A 5 14.51 -2.74 -25.53
CA ASN A 5 14.72 -2.44 -24.11
C ASN A 5 13.46 -1.90 -23.41
N LEU A 6 12.46 -1.46 -24.18
CA LEU A 6 11.13 -1.10 -23.69
C LEU A 6 10.16 -2.30 -23.69
N PHE A 7 10.53 -3.44 -24.27
CA PHE A 7 9.78 -4.71 -24.18
C PHE A 7 10.27 -5.61 -23.03
N VAL A 8 11.42 -5.29 -22.42
CA VAL A 8 11.78 -5.80 -21.07
C VAL A 8 10.83 -5.23 -19.99
N LEU A 9 10.06 -4.20 -20.34
CA LEU A 9 8.96 -3.63 -19.52
C LEU A 9 7.77 -4.60 -19.32
N ALA A 10 7.71 -5.78 -19.94
CA ALA A 10 6.53 -6.66 -19.82
C ALA A 10 6.79 -8.06 -19.23
N SER A 11 8.04 -8.51 -19.10
CA SER A 11 8.34 -9.91 -18.75
C SER A 11 8.62 -10.15 -17.26
N VAL A 12 9.06 -9.14 -16.51
CA VAL A 12 9.19 -9.24 -15.03
C VAL A 12 7.89 -8.89 -14.31
N ALA A 13 6.96 -8.22 -14.99
CA ALA A 13 5.53 -8.24 -14.64
C ALA A 13 4.93 -9.68 -14.64
N LEU A 14 5.70 -10.69 -15.08
CA LEU A 14 5.30 -12.09 -15.27
C LEU A 14 6.29 -13.10 -14.67
N GLY A 15 7.19 -12.68 -13.77
CA GLY A 15 8.01 -13.60 -12.99
C GLY A 15 7.24 -14.16 -11.79
N ALA A 16 6.31 -15.08 -12.04
CA ALA A 16 5.56 -15.91 -11.06
C ALA A 16 4.62 -15.10 -10.12
N MET A 17 3.29 -15.04 -10.29
CA MET A 17 2.39 -16.13 -10.68
C MET A 17 2.78 -17.45 -9.99
N ALA A 18 2.79 -17.45 -8.66
CA ALA A 18 2.39 -18.60 -7.87
C ALA A 18 1.05 -18.22 -7.21
N GLN A 19 -0.06 -18.41 -7.94
CA GLN A 19 -1.00 -19.48 -7.64
C GLN A 19 -1.22 -19.66 -6.13
N TYR A 20 -2.27 -19.03 -5.61
CA TYR A 20 -3.14 -19.65 -4.63
C TYR A 20 -4.58 -19.18 -4.94
N ASP A 21 -5.26 -20.04 -5.71
CA ASP A 21 -6.71 -20.05 -5.90
C ASP A 21 -7.26 -21.06 -4.89
N ASP A 22 -7.46 -20.58 -3.66
CA ASP A 22 -8.02 -21.32 -2.56
C ASP A 22 -9.06 -20.46 -1.84
N GLY A 23 -9.87 -19.70 -2.59
CA GLY A 23 -11.16 -19.15 -2.12
C GLY A 23 -11.15 -18.24 -0.88
N PHE A 24 -10.02 -18.02 -0.24
CA PHE A 24 -9.85 -17.36 1.04
C PHE A 24 -8.86 -16.21 0.88
N TYR A 25 -9.34 -14.99 1.12
CA TYR A 25 -8.54 -13.78 1.32
C TYR A 25 -7.74 -13.24 0.13
N ASN A 26 -8.44 -12.50 -0.73
CA ASN A 26 -7.84 -11.59 -1.71
C ASN A 26 -7.69 -10.16 -1.15
N GLU A 27 -6.99 -10.01 -0.01
CA GLU A 27 -6.58 -8.71 0.51
C GLU A 27 -5.31 -8.22 -0.23
N ALA A 28 -4.42 -9.14 -0.64
CA ALA A 28 -3.21 -8.83 -1.41
C ALA A 28 -3.49 -8.13 -2.75
N ALA A 29 -4.49 -8.56 -3.52
CA ALA A 29 -4.79 -7.92 -4.81
C ALA A 29 -5.51 -6.56 -4.70
N TYR A 30 -6.01 -6.16 -3.52
CA TYR A 30 -6.84 -4.95 -3.40
C TYR A 30 -6.50 -4.02 -2.22
N GLU A 31 -5.63 -4.43 -1.29
CA GLU A 31 -5.02 -3.56 -0.28
C GLU A 31 -3.60 -3.09 -0.64
N GLY A 32 -3.00 -3.50 -1.76
CA GLY A 32 -1.70 -2.93 -2.12
C GLY A 32 -0.94 -3.47 -3.33
N ALA A 33 -1.31 -4.59 -3.95
CA ALA A 33 -0.53 -5.09 -5.10
C ALA A 33 -0.56 -4.14 -6.33
N PHE A 34 -1.62 -3.34 -6.49
CA PHE A 34 -1.78 -2.42 -7.62
C PHE A 34 -1.60 -0.93 -7.28
N ASP A 35 -1.47 -0.55 -6.02
CA ASP A 35 -1.39 0.87 -5.62
C ASP A 35 0.06 1.32 -5.30
N ASP A 36 0.91 0.44 -4.78
CA ASP A 36 2.29 0.81 -4.38
C ASP A 36 3.39 0.37 -5.39
N SER A 37 3.09 -0.45 -6.40
CA SER A 37 4.11 -1.03 -7.31
C SER A 37 4.33 -0.28 -8.63
N THR A 38 3.49 0.69 -8.99
CA THR A 38 3.52 1.33 -10.33
C THR A 38 4.26 2.66 -10.42
N TYR A 39 4.84 3.18 -9.32
CA TYR A 39 5.50 4.50 -9.31
C TYR A 39 6.86 4.51 -8.60
N ALA A 40 7.71 3.51 -8.88
CA ALA A 40 9.13 3.64 -8.61
C ALA A 40 9.71 4.76 -9.50
N THR A 41 9.89 5.96 -8.94
CA THR A 41 10.73 6.99 -9.55
C THR A 41 11.88 7.33 -8.62
N GLU A 42 13.07 7.33 -9.20
CA GLU A 42 14.37 7.60 -8.59
C GLU A 42 14.39 8.94 -7.85
N VAL A 43 14.98 8.95 -6.66
CA VAL A 43 15.44 10.19 -6.03
C VAL A 43 16.69 10.66 -6.79
N VAL A 44 16.50 11.50 -7.80
CA VAL A 44 17.56 12.36 -8.33
C VAL A 44 16.97 13.76 -8.51
N GLY A 45 17.32 14.66 -7.59
CA GLY A 45 16.84 16.04 -7.59
C GLY A 45 17.41 16.86 -8.74
N TYR A 46 16.57 17.68 -9.39
CA TYR A 46 16.92 18.92 -10.10
C TYR A 46 15.63 19.76 -10.32
N PRO A 47 15.74 21.08 -10.60
CA PRO A 47 14.84 22.09 -10.06
C PRO A 47 13.56 22.32 -10.88
N ILE A 48 12.52 22.69 -10.14
CA ILE A 48 11.19 23.08 -10.62
C ILE A 48 11.30 24.38 -11.44
N LEU A 49 10.90 24.33 -12.72
CA LEU A 49 10.50 25.51 -13.48
C LEU A 49 8.98 25.52 -13.64
N ALA A 50 8.33 26.35 -12.83
CA ALA A 50 6.91 26.66 -12.93
C ALA A 50 6.61 27.43 -14.22
N LYS A 51 5.54 27.06 -14.92
CA LYS A 51 4.84 27.95 -15.86
C LYS A 51 3.34 27.77 -15.74
N ASN A 52 2.71 28.72 -15.07
CA ASN A 52 1.29 29.02 -15.23
C ASN A 52 1.10 29.92 -16.46
N GLY A 53 0.12 29.54 -17.29
CA GLY A 53 -0.82 30.42 -17.99
C GLY A 53 -0.32 31.30 -19.14
N ILE A 54 -0.86 31.07 -20.34
CA ILE A 54 -1.79 31.95 -21.09
C ILE A 54 -1.99 31.32 -22.49
N GLY A 55 -3.24 31.30 -22.96
CA GLY A 55 -3.68 30.50 -24.11
C GLY A 55 -3.61 31.15 -25.50
N LEU A 56 -4.07 30.32 -26.45
CA LEU A 56 -4.58 30.58 -27.81
C LEU A 56 -3.58 31.07 -28.88
N THR A 57 -3.41 30.28 -29.94
CA THR A 57 -4.17 30.46 -31.19
C THR A 57 -3.90 29.36 -32.22
N GLN A 58 -4.90 29.20 -33.08
CA GLN A 58 -5.15 28.15 -34.07
C GLN A 58 -4.38 28.43 -35.36
N ARG A 59 -3.34 27.65 -35.68
CA ARG A 59 -2.81 27.43 -37.05
C ARG A 59 -1.70 26.39 -37.05
N ARG A 60 -2.08 25.13 -37.30
CA ARG A 60 -1.37 24.10 -38.11
C ARG A 60 -2.04 22.74 -37.88
N LEU A 61 -3.34 22.69 -38.16
CA LEU A 61 -4.05 21.45 -38.50
C LEU A 61 -4.13 21.42 -40.03
N SER A 62 -3.25 20.65 -40.66
CA SER A 62 -3.36 20.15 -42.04
C SER A 62 -2.05 19.47 -42.42
N HIS A 63 -1.82 18.25 -41.93
CA HIS A 63 -0.92 17.26 -42.59
C HIS A 63 -0.95 15.84 -41.96
N MET A 64 -2.04 15.42 -41.32
CA MET A 64 -2.12 14.08 -40.71
C MET A 64 -3.43 13.31 -41.03
N GLU A 65 -4.06 13.61 -42.17
CA GLU A 65 -5.26 12.89 -42.64
C GLU A 65 -5.02 12.07 -43.92
N GLU A 66 -3.86 11.41 -44.03
CA GLU A 66 -3.60 10.56 -45.20
C GLU A 66 -2.75 9.31 -44.89
N MET A 67 -3.00 8.60 -43.78
CA MET A 67 -2.45 7.25 -43.57
C MET A 67 -3.40 6.29 -42.80
N GLU A 68 -4.71 6.39 -43.00
CA GLU A 68 -5.69 5.40 -42.50
C GLU A 68 -6.51 4.73 -43.61
N LYS A 69 -5.82 4.29 -44.67
CA LYS A 69 -6.40 3.36 -45.65
C LYS A 69 -5.38 2.31 -46.05
N ASN A 70 -5.34 1.18 -45.34
CA ASN A 70 -5.47 -0.18 -45.92
C ASN A 70 -5.04 -1.32 -44.96
N ARG A 71 -6.04 -2.14 -44.60
CA ARG A 71 -6.07 -3.62 -44.55
C ARG A 71 -5.42 -4.42 -43.40
N PHE A 72 -6.32 -5.05 -42.64
CA PHE A 72 -6.41 -6.46 -42.24
C PHE A 72 -5.55 -7.49 -43.01
N PHE A 73 -4.83 -8.40 -42.31
CA PHE A 73 -5.08 -9.87 -42.20
C PHE A 73 -3.94 -10.65 -41.48
N HIS A 74 -4.36 -11.67 -40.70
CA HIS A 74 -3.74 -12.90 -40.14
C HIS A 74 -2.23 -13.12 -39.84
N LEU A 75 -2.01 -13.59 -38.60
CA LEU A 75 -1.07 -14.59 -38.05
C LEU A 75 -0.28 -15.47 -39.05
N ASN A 76 1.05 -15.58 -38.88
CA ASN A 76 1.75 -16.85 -38.55
C ASN A 76 3.29 -16.72 -38.49
N THR A 77 3.86 -17.35 -37.45
CA THR A 77 5.17 -18.06 -37.39
C THR A 77 6.47 -17.33 -37.81
N VAL A 78 7.35 -17.02 -36.83
CA VAL A 78 8.77 -16.69 -37.10
C VAL A 78 9.68 -17.75 -36.48
N LYS A 79 10.26 -18.58 -37.35
CA LYS A 79 11.52 -19.31 -37.11
C LYS A 79 12.69 -18.33 -37.30
N CYS A 80 13.75 -18.57 -36.53
CA CYS A 80 15.06 -17.91 -36.53
C CYS A 80 15.61 -17.52 -37.91
N LEU A 81 16.36 -16.41 -37.96
CA LEU A 81 17.65 -16.25 -38.66
C LEU A 81 18.25 -14.87 -38.31
N ILE A 82 19.39 -14.85 -37.63
CA ILE A 82 20.23 -13.65 -37.40
C ILE A 82 21.35 -13.68 -38.46
N PRO A 83 21.54 -12.63 -39.28
CA PRO A 83 22.70 -12.50 -40.16
C PRO A 83 23.92 -11.91 -39.43
N PRO A 84 25.14 -12.37 -39.76
CA PRO A 84 26.37 -12.04 -39.04
C PRO A 84 27.02 -10.77 -39.58
N TRP A 85 26.75 -9.62 -38.94
CA TRP A 85 27.56 -8.40 -39.10
C TRP A 85 27.41 -7.41 -37.93
N TYR A 86 26.91 -7.87 -36.77
CA TYR A 86 26.70 -7.00 -35.61
C TYR A 86 27.52 -7.43 -34.39
N ILE A 87 28.83 -7.61 -34.57
CA ILE A 87 29.81 -7.60 -33.47
C ILE A 87 31.04 -6.85 -33.97
N GLY A 88 31.31 -5.68 -33.39
CA GLY A 88 32.56 -4.97 -33.61
C GLY A 88 32.50 -3.49 -33.29
N LEU A 89 32.28 -3.12 -32.02
CA LEU A 89 32.65 -1.79 -31.50
C LEU A 89 32.43 -1.66 -29.98
N ILE A 90 33.26 -2.30 -29.16
CA ILE A 90 33.79 -1.70 -27.90
C ILE A 90 35.17 -2.32 -27.65
N SER A 91 36.21 -1.75 -28.25
CA SER A 91 37.60 -1.98 -27.85
C SER A 91 38.43 -0.76 -28.21
N ALA A 92 38.42 0.24 -27.35
CA ALA A 92 39.46 1.25 -27.26
C ALA A 92 39.22 2.09 -26.00
N TYR A 93 39.87 1.75 -24.89
CA TYR A 93 40.39 2.70 -23.88
C TYR A 93 41.06 1.91 -22.75
N VAL A 94 42.28 1.41 -22.99
CA VAL A 94 43.26 1.08 -21.95
C VAL A 94 44.65 1.39 -22.51
N PRO A 95 45.47 2.26 -21.88
CA PRO A 95 46.87 2.40 -22.25
C PRO A 95 47.68 1.19 -21.75
N LYS A 96 48.45 0.59 -22.65
CA LYS A 96 49.48 -0.42 -22.35
C LYS A 96 50.69 0.27 -21.73
N THR A 97 51.08 -0.16 -20.53
CA THR A 97 52.48 -0.38 -20.14
C THR A 97 52.49 -1.06 -18.76
N PHE A 98 52.94 -2.31 -18.69
CA PHE A 98 54.14 -2.72 -17.94
C PHE A 98 54.28 -4.25 -18.00
N LEU A 99 55.51 -4.70 -18.29
CA LEU A 99 55.94 -6.09 -18.38
C LEU A 99 55.95 -6.76 -17.00
N PHE A 100 55.51 -8.02 -16.93
CA PHE A 100 55.76 -8.89 -15.78
C PHE A 100 57.18 -9.45 -15.82
N PRO A 101 57.82 -9.61 -14.64
CA PRO A 101 58.61 -10.79 -14.36
C PRO A 101 57.90 -11.65 -13.30
N THR A 102 57.86 -12.93 -13.60
CA THR A 102 57.63 -14.02 -12.65
C THR A 102 58.69 -14.02 -11.55
N ASP A 103 58.30 -13.85 -10.30
CA ASP A 103 58.94 -14.59 -9.20
C ASP A 103 58.09 -14.62 -7.93
N ILE A 104 58.10 -15.78 -7.29
CA ILE A 104 57.35 -16.13 -6.09
C ILE A 104 58.20 -15.74 -4.89
N THR A 105 57.70 -14.84 -4.03
CA THR A 105 58.14 -14.74 -2.63
C THR A 105 56.97 -14.34 -1.72
N GLU A 106 56.97 -14.95 -0.53
CA GLU A 106 55.95 -15.01 0.51
C GLU A 106 55.28 -13.67 0.90
N PRO A 107 54.02 -13.67 1.40
CA PRO A 107 53.37 -12.44 1.84
C PRO A 107 53.93 -11.98 3.18
N THR A 108 54.45 -10.76 3.19
CA THR A 108 54.88 -10.02 4.38
C THR A 108 53.71 -9.72 5.32
N GLY A 109 54.02 -9.53 6.61
CA GLY A 109 53.08 -9.44 7.74
C GLY A 109 51.99 -8.36 7.67
N GLU A 110 52.00 -7.46 6.69
CA GLU A 110 50.96 -6.43 6.47
C GLU A 110 49.68 -6.99 5.81
N ALA A 111 49.75 -8.16 5.15
CA ALA A 111 48.56 -8.80 4.57
C ALA A 111 47.62 -9.41 5.64
N ARG A 112 48.10 -9.60 6.89
CA ARG A 112 47.27 -10.12 8.00
C ARG A 112 46.43 -9.03 8.68
N GLU A 113 46.85 -7.77 8.64
CA GLU A 113 46.12 -6.66 9.25
C GLU A 113 44.97 -6.15 8.36
N LEU A 114 45.11 -6.21 7.04
CA LEU A 114 44.00 -5.93 6.11
C LEU A 114 42.93 -7.03 6.14
N CYS A 115 43.31 -8.28 6.45
CA CYS A 115 42.38 -9.39 6.60
C CYS A 115 41.62 -9.37 7.95
N SER A 116 42.16 -8.71 8.98
CA SER A 116 41.46 -8.51 10.27
C SER A 116 40.53 -7.30 10.24
N ILE A 117 40.89 -6.22 9.53
CA ILE A 117 40.01 -5.06 9.31
C ILE A 117 38.83 -5.41 8.39
N SER A 118 39.03 -6.29 7.40
CA SER A 118 37.93 -6.83 6.58
C SER A 118 36.94 -7.72 7.35
N ARG A 119 37.28 -8.22 8.54
CA ARG A 119 36.37 -9.02 9.39
C ARG A 119 35.63 -8.20 10.44
N LEU A 120 35.95 -6.92 10.60
CA LEU A 120 35.30 -6.02 11.56
C LEU A 120 34.33 -5.02 10.91
N HIS A 121 34.10 -5.12 9.60
CA HIS A 121 33.11 -4.31 8.87
C HIS A 121 32.22 -5.10 7.92
N THR A 122 32.06 -6.42 8.11
CA THR A 122 30.80 -7.05 7.73
C THR A 122 29.74 -6.58 8.73
N ARG A 123 29.28 -5.33 8.58
CA ARG A 123 27.86 -5.06 8.80
C ARG A 123 27.19 -6.12 7.93
N THR A 124 26.64 -7.14 8.59
CA THR A 124 25.81 -8.14 7.95
C THR A 124 24.89 -7.35 7.03
N THR A 125 25.07 -7.47 5.71
CA THR A 125 24.03 -7.06 4.78
C THR A 125 22.76 -7.67 5.37
N PRO A 126 21.72 -6.87 5.70
CA PRO A 126 20.47 -7.43 6.20
C PRO A 126 20.16 -8.61 5.30
N ASN A 127 19.92 -9.81 5.85
CA ASN A 127 19.50 -10.93 5.01
C ASN A 127 18.26 -10.43 4.28
N MET A 128 18.44 -10.09 3.01
CA MET A 128 17.40 -9.39 2.27
C MET A 128 16.42 -10.46 1.84
N VAL A 129 15.26 -10.47 2.47
CA VAL A 129 14.23 -11.47 2.20
C VAL A 129 13.26 -10.92 1.16
N THR A 130 12.88 -11.75 0.21
CA THR A 130 11.83 -11.41 -0.77
C THR A 130 10.44 -11.75 -0.22
N ASN A 131 9.39 -11.14 -0.79
CA ASN A 131 8.01 -11.48 -0.45
C ASN A 131 7.71 -12.97 -0.65
N GLN A 132 8.24 -13.55 -1.74
CA GLN A 132 8.05 -14.96 -2.07
C GLN A 132 8.67 -15.86 -0.99
N GLU A 133 9.90 -15.58 -0.57
CA GLU A 133 10.57 -16.38 0.46
C GLU A 133 9.85 -16.34 1.81
N LEU A 134 9.27 -15.20 2.19
CA LEU A 134 8.46 -15.10 3.40
C LEU A 134 7.14 -15.86 3.27
N ASN A 135 6.49 -15.82 2.10
CA ASN A 135 5.25 -16.58 1.87
C ASN A 135 5.50 -18.10 1.82
N ASP A 136 6.63 -18.54 1.26
CA ASP A 136 7.03 -19.95 1.22
C ASP A 136 7.35 -20.52 2.60
N ARG A 137 7.70 -19.65 3.55
CA ARG A 137 8.08 -20.00 4.92
C ARG A 137 7.10 -19.46 5.97
N ARG A 138 5.82 -19.33 5.58
CA ARG A 138 4.76 -18.88 6.49
C ARG A 138 4.73 -19.72 7.76
N GLU A 139 4.68 -19.02 8.88
CA GLU A 139 4.47 -19.61 10.20
C GLU A 139 3.07 -20.25 10.28
N PRO A 140 2.84 -21.25 11.16
CA PRO A 140 1.51 -21.81 11.37
C PRO A 140 0.46 -20.73 11.65
N GLY A 141 -0.67 -20.80 10.93
CA GLY A 141 -1.75 -19.83 11.03
C GLY A 141 -1.53 -18.52 10.28
N CYS A 142 -0.33 -18.25 9.74
CA CYS A 142 -0.13 -17.11 8.84
C CYS A 142 -0.80 -17.40 7.49
N SER A 143 -1.81 -16.60 7.13
CA SER A 143 -2.55 -16.76 5.88
C SER A 143 -1.81 -16.14 4.71
N VAL A 144 -1.22 -14.96 4.89
CA VAL A 144 -0.47 -14.26 3.83
C VAL A 144 0.53 -13.26 4.41
N VAL A 145 1.66 -13.09 3.71
CA VAL A 145 2.65 -12.05 3.97
C VAL A 145 2.61 -11.03 2.83
N LEU A 146 2.24 -9.79 3.13
CA LEU A 146 2.34 -8.66 2.20
C LEU A 146 3.69 -7.95 2.35
N ALA A 147 3.94 -6.95 1.52
CA ALA A 147 5.18 -6.17 1.51
C ALA A 147 5.48 -5.47 2.84
N ASP A 148 4.45 -5.18 3.64
CA ASP A 148 4.52 -4.33 4.83
C ASP A 148 3.85 -4.93 6.08
N LYS A 149 3.05 -6.00 5.94
CA LYS A 149 2.33 -6.65 7.05
C LYS A 149 2.06 -8.12 6.78
N LYS A 150 1.72 -8.86 7.84
CA LYS A 150 1.24 -10.24 7.81
C LYS A 150 -0.20 -10.34 8.31
N TYR A 151 -0.88 -11.38 7.84
CA TYR A 151 -2.19 -11.77 8.34
C TYR A 151 -2.16 -13.17 8.90
N PHE A 152 -2.94 -13.39 9.95
CA PHE A 152 -3.07 -14.67 10.61
C PHE A 152 -4.53 -15.02 10.84
N HIS A 153 -4.81 -16.32 10.80
CA HIS A 153 -6.05 -16.91 11.28
C HIS A 153 -5.67 -18.06 12.23
N VAL A 154 -5.93 -17.88 13.52
CA VAL A 154 -5.57 -18.85 14.56
C VAL A 154 -6.79 -19.10 15.45
N GLY A 155 -7.32 -20.32 15.42
CA GLY A 155 -8.56 -20.64 16.11
C GLY A 155 -9.71 -19.76 15.60
N ASN A 156 -10.34 -19.01 16.50
CA ASN A 156 -11.42 -18.07 16.19
C ASN A 156 -10.93 -16.60 16.08
N TRP A 157 -9.63 -16.36 15.86
CA TRP A 157 -9.06 -15.02 15.81
C TRP A 157 -8.44 -14.73 14.45
N PHE A 158 -8.77 -13.56 13.92
CA PHE A 158 -8.06 -12.93 12.81
C PHE A 158 -7.08 -11.90 13.36
N MET A 159 -5.87 -11.85 12.80
CA MET A 159 -4.85 -10.90 13.24
C MET A 159 -4.15 -10.23 12.06
N LYS A 160 -3.90 -8.92 12.20
CA LYS A 160 -2.95 -8.15 11.40
C LYS A 160 -1.70 -7.92 12.22
N ARG A 161 -0.52 -8.02 11.60
CA ARG A 161 0.77 -7.81 12.25
C ARG A 161 1.71 -7.02 11.35
N THR A 162 2.39 -6.00 11.87
CA THR A 162 3.45 -5.31 11.11
C THR A 162 4.65 -6.23 10.92
N LEU A 163 5.40 -6.07 9.83
CA LEU A 163 6.67 -6.78 9.69
C LEU A 163 7.69 -6.28 10.72
N ARG A 164 8.42 -7.22 11.33
CA ARG A 164 9.59 -6.92 12.16
C ARG A 164 10.73 -6.45 11.26
N GLU A 165 11.69 -5.72 11.80
CA GLU A 165 12.81 -5.17 11.01
C GLU A 165 13.58 -6.24 10.23
N HIS A 166 13.79 -7.41 10.84
CA HIS A 166 14.45 -8.55 10.17
C HIS A 166 13.57 -9.26 9.13
N GLU A 167 12.29 -8.91 9.03
CA GLU A 167 11.33 -9.40 8.03
C GLU A 167 11.08 -8.37 6.93
N TRP A 168 11.69 -7.18 6.99
CA TRP A 168 11.53 -6.16 5.96
C TRP A 168 12.07 -6.64 4.62
N GLN A 169 11.27 -6.40 3.59
CA GLN A 169 11.48 -7.02 2.29
C GLN A 169 12.35 -6.14 1.40
N SER A 170 13.00 -6.76 0.40
CA SER A 170 13.70 -6.01 -0.64
C SER A 170 13.12 -6.26 -2.03
N VAL A 171 13.11 -5.22 -2.86
CA VAL A 171 12.86 -5.32 -4.30
C VAL A 171 14.20 -5.22 -5.02
N PHE A 172 14.41 -6.10 -6.00
CA PHE A 172 15.63 -6.18 -6.80
C PHE A 172 16.92 -6.35 -5.99
N GLY A 173 16.81 -6.81 -4.75
CA GLY A 173 17.94 -6.95 -3.83
C GLY A 173 18.66 -5.63 -3.50
N THR A 174 17.99 -4.48 -3.66
CA THR A 174 18.62 -3.17 -3.40
C THR A 174 17.68 -2.18 -2.73
N ILE A 175 16.38 -2.26 -3.00
CA ILE A 175 15.39 -1.33 -2.46
C ILE A 175 14.72 -1.99 -1.25
N LEU A 176 14.99 -1.48 -0.05
CA LEU A 176 14.33 -1.91 1.17
C LEU A 176 12.91 -1.33 1.23
N ILE A 177 11.92 -2.20 1.41
CA ILE A 177 10.54 -1.81 1.69
C ILE A 177 10.40 -1.66 3.20
N VAL A 178 10.15 -0.43 3.64
CA VAL A 178 9.86 -0.13 5.04
C VAL A 178 8.34 -0.10 5.22
N PRO A 179 7.77 -0.90 6.14
CA PRO A 179 6.35 -0.85 6.45
C PRO A 179 5.88 0.56 6.83
N ARG A 180 4.61 0.86 6.52
CA ARG A 180 4.02 2.16 6.87
C ARG A 180 4.11 2.38 8.37
N ARG A 181 4.71 3.51 8.77
CA ARG A 181 4.91 3.86 10.19
C ARG A 181 3.60 4.15 10.93
N THR A 182 2.52 4.36 10.18
CA THR A 182 1.18 4.68 10.72
C THR A 182 0.34 3.46 11.09
N TYR A 183 0.76 2.22 10.76
CA TYR A 183 -0.02 1.02 11.07
C TYR A 183 -0.39 0.87 12.55
N PRO A 184 0.52 1.11 13.52
CA PRO A 184 0.15 1.07 14.92
C PRO A 184 -1.02 2.00 15.27
N GLN A 185 -1.00 3.24 14.78
CA GLN A 185 -2.10 4.19 15.04
C GLN A 185 -3.38 3.81 14.29
N GLN A 186 -3.28 3.35 13.04
CA GLN A 186 -4.41 2.84 12.26
C GLN A 186 -5.14 1.71 12.99
N TRP A 187 -4.40 0.80 13.61
CA TRP A 187 -4.97 -0.35 14.30
C TRP A 187 -5.45 -0.04 15.73
N LYS A 188 -4.83 0.94 16.41
CA LYS A 188 -5.42 1.55 17.62
C LYS A 188 -6.77 2.19 17.30
N ASN A 189 -6.84 2.93 16.19
CA ASN A 189 -8.08 3.52 15.70
C ASN A 189 -9.14 2.45 15.42
N ASP A 190 -8.81 1.38 14.70
CA ASP A 190 -9.73 0.26 14.43
C ASP A 190 -10.30 -0.31 15.75
N ALA A 191 -9.44 -0.65 16.71
CA ALA A 191 -9.88 -1.18 18.00
C ALA A 191 -10.75 -0.20 18.80
N ALA A 192 -10.38 1.09 18.85
CA ALA A 192 -11.15 2.12 19.54
C ALA A 192 -12.53 2.34 18.89
N ILE A 193 -12.61 2.30 17.56
CA ILE A 193 -13.87 2.41 16.80
C ILE A 193 -14.77 1.22 17.09
N LEU A 194 -14.25 -0.01 17.09
CA LEU A 194 -15.02 -1.21 17.42
C LEU A 194 -15.66 -1.10 18.82
N ARG A 195 -14.91 -0.64 19.82
CA ARG A 195 -15.42 -0.41 21.18
C ARG A 195 -16.50 0.64 21.22
N PHE A 196 -16.27 1.77 20.54
CA PHE A 196 -17.19 2.89 20.51
C PHE A 196 -18.50 2.49 19.81
N LEU A 197 -18.44 1.95 18.60
CA LEU A 197 -19.64 1.60 17.84
C LEU A 197 -20.44 0.47 18.47
N ARG A 198 -19.79 -0.51 19.12
CA ARG A 198 -20.48 -1.56 19.87
C ARG A 198 -21.30 -1.01 21.03
N LYS A 199 -20.85 0.09 21.64
CA LYS A 199 -21.56 0.76 22.73
C LYS A 199 -22.69 1.67 22.21
N GLU A 200 -22.45 2.39 21.12
CA GLU A 200 -23.33 3.47 20.66
C GLU A 200 -24.31 3.03 19.56
N THR A 201 -24.13 1.85 18.97
CA THR A 201 -24.94 1.38 17.82
C THR A 201 -25.25 -0.11 17.88
N ASN A 202 -26.11 -0.57 16.97
CA ASN A 202 -26.38 -1.98 16.71
C ASN A 202 -25.74 -2.47 15.39
N ILE A 203 -24.74 -1.76 14.87
CA ILE A 203 -24.03 -2.16 13.65
C ILE A 203 -23.35 -3.52 13.92
N PRO A 204 -23.49 -4.51 13.04
CA PRO A 204 -22.78 -5.77 13.17
C PRO A 204 -21.26 -5.55 13.07
N LEU A 205 -20.52 -5.99 14.08
CA LEU A 205 -19.08 -5.80 14.22
C LEU A 205 -18.42 -7.10 14.71
N PRO A 206 -17.10 -7.28 14.51
CA PRO A 206 -16.36 -8.34 15.20
C PRO A 206 -16.64 -8.32 16.71
N PRO A 207 -16.94 -9.47 17.35
CA PRO A 207 -17.40 -9.46 18.75
C PRO A 207 -16.37 -9.00 19.78
N ALA A 208 -15.08 -9.17 19.49
CA ALA A 208 -13.99 -8.77 20.38
C ALA A 208 -12.79 -8.28 19.57
N GLU A 209 -11.99 -7.42 20.20
CA GLU A 209 -10.78 -6.85 19.61
C GLU A 209 -9.71 -6.54 20.66
N CYS A 210 -8.44 -6.60 20.27
CA CYS A 210 -7.38 -5.94 21.04
C CYS A 210 -6.18 -5.60 20.16
N THR A 211 -5.31 -4.76 20.70
CA THR A 211 -4.02 -4.42 20.13
C THR A 211 -2.93 -4.65 21.17
N PHE A 212 -1.75 -5.04 20.72
CA PHE A 212 -0.59 -5.24 21.57
C PHE A 212 0.70 -5.17 20.74
N GLU A 213 1.83 -5.08 21.42
CA GLU A 213 3.15 -5.13 20.83
C GLU A 213 3.90 -6.35 21.34
N ASP A 214 4.62 -7.01 20.43
CA ASP A 214 5.49 -8.13 20.75
C ASP A 214 6.64 -8.20 19.74
N ASP A 215 7.87 -8.33 20.25
CA ASP A 215 9.11 -8.45 19.46
C ASP A 215 9.23 -7.41 18.33
N GLY A 216 8.98 -6.14 18.65
CA GLY A 216 9.08 -5.02 17.71
C GLY A 216 8.01 -5.01 16.61
N ALA A 217 6.98 -5.85 16.70
CA ALA A 217 5.81 -5.82 15.83
C ALA A 217 4.58 -5.35 16.61
N PHE A 218 3.75 -4.55 15.93
CA PHE A 218 2.43 -4.18 16.41
C PHE A 218 1.40 -5.19 15.90
N TYR A 219 0.41 -5.49 16.71
CA TYR A 219 -0.65 -6.44 16.42
C TYR A 219 -2.01 -5.80 16.58
N PHE A 220 -2.89 -6.12 15.65
CA PHE A 220 -4.33 -6.00 15.82
C PHE A 220 -4.93 -7.39 15.75
N GLN A 221 -5.82 -7.72 16.67
CA GLN A 221 -6.61 -8.94 16.59
C GLN A 221 -8.09 -8.63 16.78
N SER A 222 -8.92 -9.37 16.05
CA SER A 222 -10.36 -9.40 16.25
C SER A 222 -10.88 -10.82 16.18
N GLN A 223 -11.99 -11.09 16.87
CA GLN A 223 -12.66 -12.38 16.74
C GLN A 223 -13.16 -12.53 15.30
N TYR A 224 -12.82 -13.66 14.69
CA TYR A 224 -13.24 -14.01 13.34
C TYR A 224 -14.77 -14.10 13.26
N VAL A 225 -15.32 -13.64 12.15
CA VAL A 225 -16.75 -13.64 11.88
C VAL A 225 -17.01 -14.53 10.67
N ASP A 226 -17.79 -15.58 10.89
CA ASP A 226 -18.17 -16.51 9.82
C ASP A 226 -19.09 -15.84 8.80
N GLY A 227 -18.87 -16.16 7.52
CA GLY A 227 -19.67 -15.67 6.41
C GLY A 227 -18.86 -15.54 5.13
N ILE A 228 -19.47 -14.96 4.11
CA ILE A 228 -18.81 -14.62 2.84
C ILE A 228 -18.75 -13.11 2.68
N ARG A 229 -17.70 -12.62 2.03
CA ARG A 229 -17.61 -11.20 1.70
C ARG A 229 -18.67 -10.85 0.66
N MET A 230 -19.31 -9.70 0.81
CA MET A 230 -20.34 -9.21 -0.11
C MET A 230 -19.85 -9.24 -1.56
N GLU A 231 -18.56 -9.01 -1.83
CA GLU A 231 -17.97 -9.08 -3.18
C GLU A 231 -18.25 -10.39 -3.93
N LYS A 232 -18.40 -11.50 -3.20
CA LYS A 232 -18.64 -12.86 -3.72
C LYS A 232 -20.10 -13.14 -4.05
N LEU A 233 -21.02 -12.28 -3.61
CA LEU A 233 -22.45 -12.44 -3.87
C LEU A 233 -22.79 -12.16 -5.35
N ALA A 234 -23.90 -12.73 -5.80
CA ALA A 234 -24.53 -12.34 -7.05
C ALA A 234 -25.07 -10.90 -6.95
N GLN A 235 -25.19 -10.20 -8.08
CA GLN A 235 -25.58 -8.78 -8.08
C GLN A 235 -26.94 -8.53 -7.40
N GLN A 236 -27.91 -9.42 -7.63
CA GLN A 236 -29.24 -9.34 -7.01
C GLN A 236 -29.18 -9.44 -5.47
N ASP A 237 -28.28 -10.27 -4.94
CA ASP A 237 -28.12 -10.47 -3.50
C ASP A 237 -27.37 -9.29 -2.88
N LYS A 238 -26.39 -8.73 -3.62
CA LYS A 238 -25.73 -7.48 -3.24
C LYS A 238 -26.74 -6.34 -3.06
N GLU A 239 -27.76 -6.25 -3.91
CA GLU A 239 -28.81 -5.22 -3.77
C GLU A 239 -29.61 -5.33 -2.48
N VAL A 240 -29.81 -6.55 -1.96
CA VAL A 240 -30.43 -6.77 -0.64
C VAL A 240 -29.50 -6.27 0.45
N VAL A 241 -28.22 -6.66 0.41
CA VAL A 241 -27.20 -6.25 1.39
C VAL A 241 -26.98 -4.74 1.37
N MET A 242 -26.96 -4.10 0.19
CA MET A 242 -26.78 -2.65 0.05
C MET A 242 -27.85 -1.84 0.77
N LYS A 243 -29.10 -2.32 0.80
CA LYS A 243 -30.18 -1.66 1.56
C LYS A 243 -29.90 -1.68 3.06
N GLU A 244 -29.35 -2.77 3.57
CA GLU A 244 -28.94 -2.88 4.98
C GLU A 244 -27.71 -2.01 5.25
N ILE A 245 -26.74 -1.95 4.33
CA ILE A 245 -25.59 -1.03 4.42
C ILE A 245 -26.07 0.43 4.51
N GLU A 246 -27.01 0.85 3.66
CA GLU A 246 -27.53 2.22 3.66
C GLU A 246 -28.22 2.59 4.99
N GLN A 247 -28.86 1.62 5.66
CA GLN A 247 -29.40 1.80 7.00
C GLN A 247 -28.27 2.01 8.02
N HIS A 248 -27.22 1.18 7.99
CA HIS A 248 -26.06 1.34 8.88
C HIS A 248 -25.32 2.66 8.62
N VAL A 249 -25.16 3.08 7.37
CA VAL A 249 -24.58 4.38 7.01
C VAL A 249 -25.43 5.51 7.57
N THR A 250 -26.76 5.41 7.52
CA THR A 250 -27.66 6.38 8.16
C THR A 250 -27.44 6.44 9.68
N THR A 251 -27.26 5.29 10.33
CA THR A 251 -26.92 5.20 11.77
C THR A 251 -25.58 5.86 12.08
N LEU A 252 -24.52 5.58 11.31
CA LEU A 252 -23.20 6.22 11.45
C LEU A 252 -23.31 7.73 11.25
N GLN A 253 -24.02 8.14 10.20
CA GLN A 253 -24.31 9.54 9.90
C GLN A 253 -25.36 10.15 10.83
N ALA A 254 -25.85 9.48 11.87
CA ALA A 254 -26.63 10.11 12.94
C ALA A 254 -25.76 10.43 14.17
N LEU A 255 -24.63 9.74 14.34
CA LEU A 255 -23.63 10.07 15.35
C LEU A 255 -22.99 11.41 15.01
N ARG A 256 -22.91 12.31 15.99
CA ARG A 256 -22.36 13.66 15.84
C ARG A 256 -21.25 13.91 16.83
N SER A 257 -20.27 14.70 16.42
CA SER A 257 -19.20 15.21 17.28
C SER A 257 -18.82 16.62 16.84
N ASP A 258 -18.44 17.45 17.80
CA ASP A 258 -17.81 18.74 17.52
C ASP A 258 -16.29 18.63 17.32
N LEU A 259 -15.70 17.46 17.61
CA LEU A 259 -14.29 17.15 17.39
C LEU A 259 -14.15 16.05 16.31
N PRO A 260 -13.26 16.20 15.32
CA PRO A 260 -13.03 15.13 14.36
C PRO A 260 -12.14 14.06 14.97
N GLY A 261 -12.18 12.86 14.40
CA GLY A 261 -11.35 11.73 14.79
C GLY A 261 -12.04 10.63 15.56
N VAL A 262 -11.22 9.79 16.17
CA VAL A 262 -11.66 8.56 16.82
C VAL A 262 -11.82 8.81 18.32
N PRO A 263 -12.99 8.52 18.90
CA PRO A 263 -13.18 8.65 20.36
C PRO A 263 -12.13 7.88 21.15
N GLY A 264 -11.38 8.59 22.00
CA GLY A 264 -10.32 8.02 22.83
C GLY A 264 -8.92 8.08 22.22
N GLU A 265 -8.78 8.47 20.95
CA GLU A 265 -7.50 8.61 20.26
C GLU A 265 -7.18 10.08 19.96
N SER A 266 -5.89 10.45 19.99
CA SER A 266 -5.43 11.81 19.72
C SER A 266 -5.10 12.07 18.25
N LEU A 267 -4.96 10.99 17.45
CA LEU A 267 -4.44 11.03 16.10
C LEU A 267 -5.40 10.38 15.09
N LEU A 268 -5.64 11.09 14.00
CA LEU A 268 -6.35 10.61 12.83
C LEU A 268 -5.38 9.88 11.89
N CYS A 269 -5.85 8.80 11.27
CA CYS A 269 -5.22 8.25 10.07
C CYS A 269 -6.11 8.58 8.87
N PRO A 270 -5.58 9.26 7.85
CA PRO A 270 -6.38 9.64 6.69
C PRO A 270 -6.70 8.38 5.86
N PRO A 271 -7.83 8.35 5.14
CA PRO A 271 -8.20 7.19 4.33
C PRO A 271 -7.13 6.86 3.28
N GLY A 272 -6.93 5.58 2.98
CA GLY A 272 -5.86 5.12 2.05
C GLY A 272 -5.80 5.91 0.73
N ARG A 273 -6.95 6.22 0.12
CA ARG A 273 -7.05 7.03 -1.10
C ARG A 273 -6.42 8.42 -1.01
N VAL A 274 -6.44 9.03 0.19
CA VAL A 274 -5.86 10.36 0.44
C VAL A 274 -4.34 10.28 0.48
N THR A 275 -3.81 9.18 1.02
CA THR A 275 -2.36 8.89 1.09
C THR A 275 -1.78 8.30 -0.19
N GLY A 276 -2.60 8.07 -1.22
CA GLY A 276 -2.16 7.55 -2.52
C GLY A 276 -1.01 8.38 -3.10
N ILE A 277 -0.14 7.73 -3.88
CA ILE A 277 1.10 8.34 -4.40
C ILE A 277 2.03 8.80 -3.25
N TYR A 278 2.09 8.01 -2.18
CA TYR A 278 2.96 8.23 -1.01
C TYR A 278 2.77 9.58 -0.27
N TRP A 279 1.67 10.28 -0.50
CA TRP A 279 1.42 11.58 0.13
C TRP A 279 1.28 11.42 1.64
N LYS A 280 2.29 11.89 2.38
CA LYS A 280 2.32 11.88 3.86
C LYS A 280 1.96 10.51 4.44
N VAL A 281 2.38 9.43 3.78
CA VAL A 281 2.01 8.04 4.12
C VAL A 281 2.48 7.62 5.53
N ASN A 282 3.47 8.32 6.07
CA ASN A 282 4.02 8.12 7.41
C ASN A 282 3.53 9.15 8.43
N SER A 283 2.54 9.96 8.08
CA SER A 283 2.00 11.00 8.96
C SER A 283 0.60 10.64 9.43
N CYS A 284 0.39 10.80 10.73
CA CYS A 284 -0.93 10.94 11.32
C CYS A 284 -1.28 12.42 11.46
N TRP A 285 -2.50 12.73 11.89
CA TRP A 285 -2.99 14.11 11.94
C TRP A 285 -3.62 14.39 13.29
N ARG A 286 -3.30 15.53 13.88
CA ARG A 286 -3.90 15.99 15.14
C ARG A 286 -4.91 17.10 14.86
N PRO A 287 -6.20 16.93 15.17
CA PRO A 287 -7.19 17.99 15.01
C PRO A 287 -6.86 19.27 15.78
N ARG A 288 -7.06 20.43 15.16
CA ARG A 288 -6.95 21.73 15.85
C ARG A 288 -8.30 22.34 16.21
N GLU A 289 -9.28 22.18 15.34
CA GLU A 289 -10.50 22.98 15.37
C GLU A 289 -11.75 22.13 15.56
N LYS A 290 -12.70 22.72 16.30
CA LYS A 290 -14.06 22.19 16.40
C LYS A 290 -14.81 22.41 15.09
N GLY A 291 -15.80 21.58 14.82
CA GLY A 291 -16.63 21.67 13.63
C GLY A 291 -17.91 20.85 13.78
N GLU A 292 -18.50 20.48 12.65
CA GLU A 292 -19.64 19.57 12.62
C GLU A 292 -19.25 18.30 11.88
N TYR A 293 -19.11 17.21 12.63
CA TYR A 293 -18.61 15.95 12.10
C TYR A 293 -19.63 14.84 12.29
N VAL A 294 -19.64 13.92 11.34
CA VAL A 294 -20.45 12.70 11.36
C VAL A 294 -19.53 11.49 11.40
N PHE A 295 -20.03 10.35 11.85
CA PHE A 295 -19.21 9.14 11.83
C PHE A 295 -19.13 8.59 10.41
N CYS A 296 -17.90 8.37 9.93
CA CYS A 296 -17.58 7.80 8.64
C CYS A 296 -16.76 6.52 8.85
N HIS A 297 -16.90 5.55 7.94
CA HIS A 297 -16.02 4.39 7.83
C HIS A 297 -14.81 4.69 6.95
N ASN A 298 -14.99 5.51 5.91
CA ASN A 298 -13.99 5.94 4.93
C ASN A 298 -13.34 4.86 4.06
N ASN A 299 -13.73 3.59 4.22
CA ASN A 299 -13.25 2.46 3.45
C ASN A 299 -14.35 1.39 3.27
N LEU A 300 -15.63 1.80 3.27
CA LEU A 300 -16.75 0.87 3.21
C LEU A 300 -16.94 0.33 1.79
N ARG A 301 -16.35 -0.83 1.52
CA ARG A 301 -16.39 -1.57 0.25
C ARG A 301 -17.05 -2.93 0.44
N GLU A 302 -17.42 -3.56 -0.67
CA GLU A 302 -17.95 -4.95 -0.68
C GLU A 302 -17.01 -5.98 -0.01
N HIS A 303 -15.70 -5.74 0.01
CA HIS A 303 -14.73 -6.62 0.69
C HIS A 303 -14.78 -6.52 2.21
N ASN A 304 -15.25 -5.39 2.74
CA ASN A 304 -15.27 -5.07 4.16
C ASN A 304 -16.63 -5.38 4.81
N VAL A 305 -17.52 -6.07 4.08
CA VAL A 305 -18.84 -6.48 4.55
C VAL A 305 -18.92 -8.00 4.50
N ILE A 306 -19.06 -8.62 5.67
CA ILE A 306 -19.24 -10.07 5.84
C ILE A 306 -20.73 -10.35 5.96
N VAL A 307 -21.20 -11.30 5.16
CA VAL A 307 -22.61 -11.61 4.98
C VAL A 307 -22.83 -13.11 5.18
N ASP A 308 -23.93 -13.45 5.83
CA ASP A 308 -24.45 -14.81 5.85
C ASP A 308 -25.00 -15.18 4.46
N PRO A 309 -24.43 -16.19 3.77
CA PRO A 309 -24.81 -16.51 2.39
C PRO A 309 -26.24 -17.00 2.22
N GLU A 310 -26.89 -17.51 3.27
CA GLU A 310 -28.25 -18.06 3.19
C GLU A 310 -29.31 -16.99 3.45
N THR A 311 -29.07 -16.12 4.42
CA THR A 311 -30.02 -15.10 4.88
C THR A 311 -29.75 -13.71 4.31
N LEU A 312 -28.57 -13.50 3.72
CA LEU A 312 -28.05 -12.22 3.25
C LEU A 312 -27.93 -11.15 4.36
N LYS A 313 -27.91 -11.56 5.63
CA LYS A 313 -27.71 -10.66 6.77
C LYS A 313 -26.25 -10.30 6.95
N ILE A 314 -25.99 -9.03 7.25
CA ILE A 314 -24.63 -8.57 7.55
C ILE A 314 -24.24 -9.14 8.91
N GLN A 315 -23.21 -9.97 8.93
CA GLN A 315 -22.63 -10.54 10.14
C GLN A 315 -21.59 -9.59 10.75
N ALA A 316 -20.84 -8.88 9.92
CA ALA A 316 -19.95 -7.81 10.37
C ALA A 316 -19.58 -6.82 9.26
N ILE A 317 -19.37 -5.57 9.66
CA ILE A 317 -18.59 -4.58 8.91
C ILE A 317 -17.22 -4.48 9.57
N ILE A 318 -16.15 -4.60 8.79
CA ILE A 318 -14.76 -4.72 9.27
C ILE A 318 -13.86 -3.65 8.67
N ASN A 319 -12.60 -3.60 9.14
CA ASN A 319 -11.54 -2.75 8.60
C ASN A 319 -11.79 -1.25 8.84
N TRP A 320 -12.00 -0.90 10.11
CA TRP A 320 -12.38 0.45 10.55
C TRP A 320 -11.18 1.39 10.74
N GLU A 321 -9.98 0.99 10.34
CA GLU A 321 -8.72 1.72 10.58
C GLU A 321 -8.68 3.19 10.10
N PHE A 322 -9.59 3.57 9.20
CA PHE A 322 -9.78 4.94 8.69
C PHE A 322 -11.07 5.63 9.15
N GLY A 323 -11.85 4.98 10.02
CA GLY A 323 -13.13 5.50 10.48
C GLY A 323 -12.99 6.62 11.52
N GLY A 324 -14.12 7.06 12.06
CA GLY A 324 -14.20 8.11 13.09
C GLY A 324 -15.09 9.26 12.67
N PHE A 325 -15.00 10.39 13.36
CA PHE A 325 -15.73 11.60 13.05
C PHE A 325 -15.02 12.43 11.98
N TRP A 326 -15.68 12.62 10.84
CA TRP A 326 -15.16 13.35 9.68
C TRP A 326 -16.23 14.28 9.09
N PRO A 327 -15.86 15.26 8.26
CA PRO A 327 -16.85 15.96 7.44
C PRO A 327 -17.64 14.95 6.61
N ALA A 328 -18.96 15.09 6.53
CA ALA A 328 -19.83 14.06 5.91
C ALA A 328 -19.45 13.67 4.47
N TRP A 329 -18.85 14.60 3.71
CA TRP A 329 -18.40 14.37 2.34
C TRP A 329 -17.13 13.51 2.21
N PHE A 330 -16.50 13.12 3.33
CA PHE A 330 -15.43 12.12 3.34
C PHE A 330 -15.95 10.70 3.07
N GLU A 331 -17.17 10.37 3.52
CA GLU A 331 -17.76 9.05 3.26
C GLU A 331 -18.20 8.97 1.78
N ARG A 332 -17.66 7.98 1.07
CA ARG A 332 -18.01 7.74 -0.34
C ARG A 332 -18.71 6.39 -0.46
N PRO A 333 -19.71 6.25 -1.34
CA PRO A 333 -20.54 5.05 -1.42
C PRO A 333 -19.85 3.92 -2.18
N PHE A 334 -18.62 3.55 -1.79
CA PHE A 334 -17.82 2.54 -2.49
C PHE A 334 -18.47 1.14 -2.44
N TRP A 335 -19.38 0.88 -1.51
CA TRP A 335 -20.20 -0.34 -1.48
C TRP A 335 -21.16 -0.48 -2.66
N LYS A 336 -21.41 0.60 -3.42
CA LYS A 336 -22.32 0.58 -4.59
C LYS A 336 -21.67 0.02 -5.86
N ARG A 337 -20.35 -0.24 -5.84
CA ARG A 337 -19.64 -0.77 -6.99
C ARG A 337 -18.50 -1.70 -6.57
N ARG A 338 -18.07 -2.51 -7.54
CA ARG A 338 -16.83 -3.27 -7.42
C ARG A 338 -15.62 -2.35 -7.56
N GLY A 339 -14.51 -2.76 -6.94
CA GLY A 339 -13.19 -2.13 -7.12
C GLY A 339 -12.69 -1.31 -5.93
N PRO A 340 -11.67 -0.46 -6.16
CA PRO A 340 -10.95 0.24 -5.10
C PRO A 340 -11.75 1.40 -4.47
N SER A 341 -11.33 1.82 -3.27
CA SER A 341 -11.87 2.98 -2.53
C SER A 341 -11.34 4.32 -3.08
N MET A 342 -11.30 4.48 -4.40
CA MET A 342 -10.79 5.68 -5.07
C MET A 342 -11.69 6.04 -6.24
N ALA A 343 -11.70 7.30 -6.67
CA ALA A 343 -12.52 7.72 -7.79
C ALA A 343 -12.15 6.94 -9.07
N VAL A 344 -13.16 6.51 -9.80
CA VAL A 344 -13.02 5.91 -11.14
C VAL A 344 -13.57 6.86 -12.19
N GLU A 345 -13.41 6.53 -13.47
CA GLU A 345 -13.90 7.36 -14.58
C GLU A 345 -15.38 7.75 -14.40
N GLY A 346 -15.66 9.06 -14.45
CA GLY A 346 -17.00 9.61 -14.24
C GLY A 346 -17.38 9.90 -12.78
N GLU A 347 -16.56 9.50 -11.80
CA GLU A 347 -16.76 9.89 -10.40
C GLU A 347 -15.97 11.16 -10.05
N GLU A 348 -16.52 11.95 -9.12
CA GLU A 348 -15.78 13.06 -8.52
C GLU A 348 -14.58 12.51 -7.71
N ASP A 349 -13.38 12.95 -8.09
CA ASP A 349 -12.18 12.76 -7.28
C ASP A 349 -12.11 13.84 -6.19
N ASN A 350 -12.29 13.41 -4.94
CA ASN A 350 -12.25 14.28 -3.77
C ASN A 350 -10.92 14.23 -2.99
N VAL A 351 -9.87 13.59 -3.54
CA VAL A 351 -8.58 13.42 -2.85
C VAL A 351 -7.99 14.76 -2.44
N GLU A 352 -7.86 15.72 -3.37
CA GLU A 352 -7.28 17.03 -3.04
C GLU A 352 -8.13 17.81 -2.02
N ARG A 353 -9.45 17.73 -2.12
CA ARG A 353 -10.34 18.31 -1.11
C ARG A 353 -10.12 17.71 0.28
N CYS A 354 -9.88 16.40 0.37
CA CYS A 354 -9.54 15.73 1.62
C CYS A 354 -8.18 16.20 2.16
N ARG A 355 -7.17 16.31 1.28
CA ARG A 355 -5.82 16.79 1.62
C ARG A 355 -5.85 18.23 2.12
N ASP A 356 -6.55 19.11 1.43
CA ASP A 356 -6.75 20.51 1.82
C ASP A 356 -7.43 20.61 3.18
N TRP A 357 -8.46 19.78 3.43
CA TRP A 357 -9.11 19.77 4.74
C TRP A 357 -8.14 19.39 5.86
N LEU A 358 -7.33 18.33 5.67
CA LEU A 358 -6.32 17.91 6.64
C LEU A 358 -5.29 19.02 6.91
N MET A 359 -4.73 19.62 5.86
CA MET A 359 -3.74 20.69 5.98
C MET A 359 -4.32 21.92 6.71
N ASN A 360 -5.57 22.27 6.42
CA ASN A 360 -6.20 23.47 6.96
C ASN A 360 -6.73 23.29 8.39
N HIS A 361 -7.09 22.07 8.83
CA HIS A 361 -7.76 21.84 10.12
C HIS A 361 -6.99 20.95 11.10
N CYS A 362 -5.89 20.33 10.66
CA CYS A 362 -5.08 19.42 11.48
C CYS A 362 -3.60 19.76 11.43
N ASP A 363 -2.88 19.50 12.51
CA ASP A 363 -1.43 19.46 12.54
C ASP A 363 -0.95 18.11 12.01
N GLU A 364 0.00 18.12 11.09
CA GLU A 364 0.68 16.91 10.67
C GLU A 364 1.59 16.40 11.79
N VAL A 365 1.52 15.10 12.06
CA VAL A 365 2.40 14.40 13.01
C VAL A 365 3.09 13.28 12.24
N GLU A 366 4.32 13.54 11.77
CA GLU A 366 5.14 12.50 11.17
C GLU A 366 5.58 11.48 12.23
N ILE A 367 5.25 10.21 12.00
CA ILE A 367 5.62 9.12 12.91
C ILE A 367 7.06 8.71 12.61
N PRO A 368 8.01 8.77 13.55
CA PRO A 368 9.41 8.42 13.29
C PRO A 368 9.60 6.92 13.05
N LEU A 369 10.74 6.55 12.45
CA LEU A 369 11.20 5.16 12.42
C LEU A 369 11.42 4.70 13.87
N GLY A 370 10.68 3.68 14.30
CA GLY A 370 10.64 3.23 15.70
C GLY A 370 9.29 3.43 16.40
N GLY A 371 8.33 4.11 15.78
CA GLY A 371 6.92 4.10 16.20
C GLY A 371 6.55 4.95 17.43
N GLU A 372 7.52 5.53 18.12
CA GLU A 372 7.26 6.41 19.26
C GLU A 372 6.86 7.82 18.79
N GLU A 373 5.76 8.35 19.33
CA GLU A 373 5.38 9.74 19.11
C GLU A 373 6.52 10.66 19.63
N PRO A 374 6.94 11.71 18.90
CA PRO A 374 7.86 12.68 19.44
C PRO A 374 7.24 13.28 20.70
N THR A 375 7.77 12.94 21.88
CA THR A 375 7.31 13.53 23.14
C THR A 375 7.37 15.04 22.99
N SER A 376 6.22 15.72 23.13
CA SER A 376 6.16 17.18 23.14
C SER A 376 7.14 17.67 24.21
N GLY A 377 8.26 18.25 23.78
CA GLY A 377 9.24 18.80 24.68
C GLY A 377 8.54 19.79 25.60
N GLN A 378 8.49 19.46 26.89
CA GLN A 378 8.13 20.40 27.93
C GLN A 378 9.14 21.54 27.88
N GLY A 379 8.71 22.65 27.30
CA GLY A 379 9.37 23.92 27.48
C GLY A 379 9.16 24.42 28.90
N ARG A 380 10.28 24.66 29.58
CA ARG A 380 10.54 25.56 30.71
C ARG A 380 10.45 25.00 32.14
N PRO A 381 11.28 25.50 33.07
CA PRO A 381 11.61 26.93 33.31
C PRO A 381 12.58 27.59 32.34
#